data_AF-A0A1G6ZAW2-F1
#
_entry.id   AF-A0A1G6ZAW2-F1
#
_cell.length_a   1.000
_cell.length_b   1.000
_cell.length_c   1.000
_cell.angle_alpha   90.00
_cell.angle_beta   90.00
_cell.angle_gamma   90.00
#
_symmetry.space_group_name_H-M   'P 1'
#
loop_
_entity.id
_entity.type
_entity.pdbx_description
1 polymer ?
#
loop_
_entity_poly.entity_id
_entity_poly.type
_entity_poly.pdbx_seq_one_letter_code
_entity_poly.pdbx_strand_id
1 'polypeptide(L)'
;MNPKAVQPFAFQLRPISAAVVLAMFLSAGAWANTPTPSDTKLVAEVEFNDQFLQQTGAHIDVSRFSKKNATLAGSYRVDLYVNEVILGRTEVTLRQVGADPLNVQPCFDRDLLERVGVDLTKLSPEATALL
;
A
#
# COMPACT_ATOMS: atom_id res chain seq x y z
N MET A 1 -2.17 69.62 7.50
CA MET A 1 -3.52 69.05 7.39
C MET A 1 -3.90 68.86 5.92
N ASN A 2 -4.15 67.61 5.50
CA ASN A 2 -5.30 67.23 4.66
C ASN A 2 -5.26 65.71 4.43
N PRO A 3 -6.24 64.93 4.93
CA PRO A 3 -6.25 63.49 4.73
C PRO A 3 -6.77 63.16 3.31
N LYS A 4 -6.09 62.24 2.62
CA LYS A 4 -6.56 61.67 1.36
C LYS A 4 -7.64 60.63 1.71
N ALA A 5 -8.87 60.85 1.25
CA ALA A 5 -9.98 59.93 1.46
C ALA A 5 -9.72 58.60 0.72
N VAL A 6 -9.79 57.49 1.45
CA VAL A 6 -9.79 56.13 0.88
C VAL A 6 -11.24 55.77 0.57
N GLN A 7 -11.55 55.49 -0.70
CA GLN A 7 -12.87 55.02 -1.07
C GLN A 7 -12.99 53.50 -0.85
N PRO A 8 -14.10 53.01 -0.28
CA PRO A 8 -14.32 51.58 -0.15
C PRO A 8 -14.71 51.00 -1.51
N PHE A 9 -14.01 49.96 -1.94
CA PHE A 9 -14.44 49.14 -3.07
C PHE A 9 -15.71 48.39 -2.67
N ALA A 10 -16.87 48.87 -3.13
CA ALA A 10 -18.12 48.13 -3.02
C ALA A 10 -18.12 47.02 -4.08
N PHE A 11 -17.89 45.77 -3.67
CA PHE A 11 -17.97 44.61 -4.54
C PHE A 11 -19.44 44.30 -4.84
N GLN A 12 -19.99 44.93 -5.88
CA GLN A 12 -21.36 44.70 -6.33
C GLN A 12 -21.39 43.38 -7.12
N LEU A 13 -21.86 42.29 -6.51
CA LEU A 13 -22.06 41.02 -7.22
C LEU A 13 -23.15 41.20 -8.28
N ARG A 14 -22.79 40.93 -9.54
CA ARG A 14 -23.76 40.90 -10.65
C ARG A 14 -24.62 39.64 -10.51
N PRO A 15 -25.94 39.71 -10.81
CA PRO A 15 -26.85 38.56 -10.69
C PRO A 15 -26.39 37.36 -11.55
N ILE A 16 -25.66 37.63 -12.64
CA ILE A 16 -25.08 36.61 -13.51
C ILE A 16 -23.99 35.80 -12.79
N SER A 17 -23.17 36.46 -11.97
CA SER A 17 -22.11 35.81 -11.18
C SER A 17 -22.69 34.89 -10.10
N ALA A 18 -23.83 35.28 -9.49
CA ALA A 18 -24.52 34.45 -8.51
C ALA A 18 -25.11 33.18 -9.15
N ALA A 19 -25.66 33.28 -10.38
CA ALA A 19 -26.19 32.13 -11.11
C ALA A 19 -25.10 31.11 -11.50
N VAL A 20 -23.90 31.58 -11.87
CA VAL A 20 -22.76 30.71 -12.20
C VAL A 20 -22.25 29.96 -10.97
N VAL A 21 -22.14 30.64 -9.82
CA VAL A 21 -21.70 30.00 -8.55
C VAL A 21 -22.73 28.97 -8.08
N LEU A 22 -24.04 29.25 -8.22
CA LEU A 22 -25.09 28.32 -7.83
C LEU A 22 -25.09 27.05 -8.71
N ALA A 23 -24.79 27.15 -10.01
CA ALA A 23 -24.73 26.02 -10.93
C ALA A 23 -23.57 25.04 -10.62
N MET A 24 -22.48 25.50 -9.99
CA MET A 24 -21.36 24.63 -9.61
C MET A 24 -21.66 23.72 -8.41
N PHE A 25 -22.72 23.98 -7.64
CA PHE A 25 -23.10 23.15 -6.49
C PHE A 25 -24.14 22.05 -6.80
N LEU A 26 -24.59 21.91 -8.06
CA LEU A 26 -25.52 20.85 -8.47
C LEU A 26 -24.86 19.53 -8.92
N SER A 27 -23.55 19.34 -8.68
CA SER A 27 -22.94 18.03 -8.86
C SER A 27 -23.51 17.06 -7.82
N ALA A 28 -24.50 16.28 -8.24
CA ALA A 28 -24.99 15.11 -7.54
C ALA A 28 -23.79 14.29 -7.08
N GLY A 29 -23.66 14.05 -5.76
CA GLY A 29 -22.61 13.22 -5.22
C GLY A 29 -22.62 11.88 -5.96
N ALA A 30 -21.53 11.55 -6.64
CA ALA A 30 -21.32 10.19 -7.09
C ALA A 30 -21.31 9.33 -5.83
N TRP A 31 -22.31 8.48 -5.66
CA TRP A 31 -22.26 7.44 -4.65
C TRP A 31 -21.11 6.54 -5.09
N ALA A 32 -19.97 6.67 -4.42
CA ALA A 32 -18.98 5.62 -4.50
C ALA A 32 -19.70 4.36 -4.01
N ASN A 33 -19.98 3.43 -4.92
CA ASN A 33 -20.25 2.06 -4.52
C ASN A 33 -19.01 1.64 -3.74
N THR A 34 -19.09 1.67 -2.41
CA THR A 34 -18.13 0.98 -1.58
C THR A 34 -18.12 -0.45 -2.08
N PRO A 35 -16.98 -0.99 -2.53
CA PRO A 35 -16.92 -2.41 -2.83
C PRO A 35 -17.32 -3.13 -1.56
N THR A 36 -18.51 -3.73 -1.57
CA THR A 36 -18.92 -4.65 -0.53
C THR A 36 -17.85 -5.75 -0.51
N PRO A 37 -17.27 -6.12 0.66
CA PRO A 37 -16.25 -7.17 0.74
C PRO A 37 -16.82 -8.58 0.49
N SER A 38 -17.95 -8.70 -0.23
CA SER A 38 -18.73 -9.92 -0.35
C SER A 38 -18.52 -10.65 -1.67
N ASP A 39 -17.69 -10.14 -2.58
CA ASP A 39 -17.16 -10.91 -3.72
C ASP A 39 -15.80 -11.55 -3.39
N THR A 40 -15.65 -12.09 -2.18
CA THR A 40 -14.72 -13.20 -1.95
C THR A 40 -15.38 -14.48 -2.45
N LYS A 41 -15.70 -14.54 -3.74
CA LYS A 41 -16.14 -15.80 -4.35
C LYS A 41 -14.92 -16.63 -4.71
N LEU A 42 -14.82 -17.73 -3.95
CA LEU A 42 -14.15 -18.99 -4.24
C LEU A 42 -12.64 -19.02 -3.98
N VAL A 43 -12.34 -19.32 -2.72
CA VAL A 43 -11.27 -20.23 -2.31
C VAL A 43 -11.36 -21.49 -3.16
N ALA A 44 -10.77 -21.47 -4.35
CA ALA A 44 -10.49 -22.68 -5.10
C ALA A 44 -9.06 -23.07 -4.75
N GLU A 45 -8.92 -24.04 -3.87
CA GLU A 45 -7.69 -24.82 -3.83
C GLU A 45 -7.55 -25.48 -5.21
N VAL A 46 -6.42 -25.25 -5.89
CA VAL A 46 -6.19 -25.71 -7.26
C VAL A 46 -5.15 -26.82 -7.29
N GLU A 47 -5.34 -27.84 -8.11
CA GLU A 47 -4.38 -28.94 -8.24
C GLU A 47 -3.38 -28.65 -9.36
N PHE A 48 -2.09 -28.82 -9.07
CA PHE A 48 -1.02 -28.69 -10.05
C PHE A 48 -0.46 -30.07 -10.41
N ASN A 49 -0.26 -30.32 -11.71
CA ASN A 49 0.48 -31.49 -12.17
C ASN A 49 1.99 -31.22 -12.05
N ASP A 50 2.68 -31.99 -11.21
CA ASP A 50 4.11 -31.84 -10.92
C ASP A 50 5.02 -32.35 -12.06
N GLN A 51 4.50 -33.12 -13.02
CA GLN A 51 5.24 -33.65 -14.17
C GLN A 51 5.82 -32.54 -15.06
N PHE A 52 5.22 -31.35 -15.07
CA PHE A 52 5.74 -30.20 -15.81
C PHE A 52 7.04 -29.61 -15.23
N LEU A 53 7.39 -29.93 -13.97
CA LEU A 53 8.53 -29.38 -13.27
C LEU A 53 9.65 -30.40 -13.03
N GLN A 54 9.51 -31.63 -13.53
CA GLN A 54 10.52 -32.68 -13.38
C GLN A 54 11.76 -32.37 -14.24
N GLN A 55 12.73 -31.66 -13.68
CA GLN A 55 14.08 -31.58 -14.20
C GLN A 55 15.00 -32.51 -13.39
N THR A 56 15.57 -33.53 -14.06
CA THR A 56 16.74 -34.30 -13.61
C THR A 56 16.83 -34.58 -12.10
N GLY A 57 15.87 -35.35 -11.57
CA GLY A 57 16.03 -36.08 -10.30
C GLY A 57 15.62 -35.37 -9.01
N ALA A 58 15.12 -34.14 -9.07
CA ALA A 58 14.57 -33.45 -7.91
C ALA A 58 13.03 -33.37 -7.98
N HIS A 59 12.34 -33.88 -6.95
CA HIS A 59 10.90 -33.68 -6.78
C HIS A 59 10.66 -32.30 -6.17
N ILE A 60 9.81 -31.49 -6.81
CA ILE A 60 9.45 -30.15 -6.35
C ILE A 60 8.06 -30.21 -5.71
N ASP A 61 7.98 -29.85 -4.43
CA ASP A 61 6.72 -29.78 -3.69
C ASP A 61 5.89 -28.57 -4.14
N VAL A 62 4.85 -28.83 -4.96
CA VAL A 62 3.91 -27.83 -5.47
C VAL A 62 2.65 -27.66 -4.62
N SER A 63 2.48 -28.45 -3.55
CA SER A 63 1.27 -28.42 -2.71
C SER A 63 1.02 -27.06 -2.06
N ARG A 64 2.06 -26.24 -1.90
CA ARG A 64 1.95 -24.87 -1.38
C ARG A 64 1.32 -23.90 -2.37
N PHE A 65 1.46 -24.14 -3.68
CA PHE A 65 0.90 -23.27 -4.71
C PHE A 65 -0.58 -23.55 -4.94
N SER A 66 -1.09 -24.71 -4.50
CA SER A 66 -2.52 -25.06 -4.56
C SER A 66 -3.38 -24.06 -3.79
N LYS A 67 -2.78 -23.39 -2.80
CA LYS A 67 -3.40 -22.37 -1.96
C LYS A 67 -2.98 -20.97 -2.43
N LYS A 68 -3.89 -20.00 -2.27
CA LYS A 68 -3.74 -18.61 -2.75
C LYS A 68 -2.34 -18.04 -2.43
N ASN A 69 -1.61 -17.63 -3.48
CA ASN A 69 -0.40 -16.80 -3.50
C ASN A 69 0.53 -16.92 -2.27
N ALA A 70 0.94 -18.14 -1.93
CA ALA A 70 1.89 -18.39 -0.86
C ALA A 70 3.30 -17.94 -1.30
N THR A 71 3.79 -16.83 -0.75
CA THR A 71 5.17 -16.38 -0.97
C THR A 71 6.13 -17.29 -0.20
N LEU A 72 7.23 -17.71 -0.82
CA LEU A 72 8.25 -18.53 -0.16
C LEU A 72 9.17 -17.68 0.71
N ALA A 73 9.77 -18.29 1.72
CA ALA A 73 10.95 -17.71 2.35
C ALA A 73 12.09 -17.63 1.32
N GLY A 74 12.82 -16.52 1.31
CA GLY A 74 13.86 -16.26 0.31
C GLY A 74 14.16 -14.78 0.14
N SER A 75 15.09 -14.45 -0.77
CA SER A 75 15.40 -13.07 -1.11
C SER A 75 14.68 -12.62 -2.38
N TYR A 76 14.03 -11.46 -2.31
CA TYR A 76 13.20 -10.94 -3.39
C TYR A 76 13.58 -9.50 -3.72
N ARG A 77 13.67 -9.17 -5.00
CA ARG A 77 13.73 -7.77 -5.45
C ARG A 77 12.31 -7.22 -5.53
N VAL A 78 12.00 -6.23 -4.69
CA VAL A 78 10.67 -5.64 -4.55
C VAL A 78 10.72 -4.14 -4.82
N ASP A 79 9.61 -3.58 -5.30
CA ASP A 79 9.37 -2.14 -5.28
C ASP A 79 8.96 -1.74 -3.85
N LEU A 80 9.75 -0.86 -3.22
CA LEU A 80 9.56 -0.42 -1.84
C LEU A 80 8.69 0.84 -1.81
N TYR A 81 7.57 0.79 -1.09
CA TYR A 81 6.65 1.91 -0.89
C TYR A 81 6.58 2.28 0.59
N VAL A 82 6.55 3.59 0.88
CA VAL A 82 6.29 4.13 2.23
C VAL A 82 5.22 5.19 2.09
N ASN A 83 4.10 5.03 2.81
CA ASN A 83 2.94 5.92 2.71
C ASN A 83 2.56 6.20 1.25
N GLU A 84 2.42 5.14 0.45
CA GLU A 84 2.03 5.18 -0.98
C GLU A 84 3.07 5.79 -1.94
N VAL A 85 4.23 6.24 -1.43
CA VAL A 85 5.31 6.79 -2.24
C VAL A 85 6.37 5.73 -2.52
N ILE A 86 6.74 5.55 -3.80
CA ILE A 86 7.80 4.63 -4.21
C ILE A 86 9.18 5.20 -3.85
N LEU A 87 9.97 4.44 -3.08
CA LEU A 87 11.36 4.75 -2.74
C LEU A 87 12.35 4.13 -3.72
N GLY A 88 11.97 3.05 -4.40
CA GLY A 88 12.76 2.38 -5.43
C GLY A 88 12.74 0.86 -5.29
N ARG A 89 13.63 0.19 -6.01
CA ARG A 89 13.78 -1.28 -5.98
C ARG A 89 14.88 -1.70 -5.03
N THR A 90 14.55 -2.59 -4.09
CA THR A 90 15.53 -3.17 -3.16
C THR A 90 15.33 -4.67 -3.03
N GLU A 91 16.39 -5.36 -2.62
CA GLU A 91 16.28 -6.73 -2.15
C GLU A 91 15.76 -6.75 -0.71
N VAL A 92 14.79 -7.62 -0.42
CA VAL A 92 14.22 -7.88 0.91
C VAL A 92 14.20 -9.37 1.15
N THR A 93 14.63 -9.80 2.34
CA THR A 93 14.53 -11.20 2.75
C THR A 93 13.18 -11.46 3.39
N LEU A 94 12.50 -12.50 2.96
CA LEU A 94 11.29 -13.02 3.58
C LEU A 94 11.62 -14.28 4.38
N ARG A 95 11.07 -14.41 5.59
CA ARG A 95 11.24 -15.59 6.46
C ARG A 95 9.91 -16.12 6.94
N GLN A 96 9.84 -17.43 7.14
CA GLN A 96 8.73 -18.06 7.84
C GLN A 96 8.75 -17.68 9.32
N VAL A 97 7.60 -17.31 9.86
CA VAL A 97 7.42 -16.95 11.27
C VAL A 97 6.50 -17.98 11.93
N GLY A 98 7.02 -18.68 12.93
CA GLY A 98 6.29 -19.74 13.63
C GLY A 98 6.15 -21.04 12.83
N ALA A 99 5.18 -21.87 13.21
CA ALA A 99 5.01 -23.21 12.64
C ALA A 99 4.24 -23.25 11.31
N ASP A 100 3.50 -22.18 10.97
CA ASP A 100 2.71 -22.13 9.74
C ASP A 100 3.63 -21.85 8.53
N PRO A 101 3.76 -22.77 7.56
CA PRO A 101 4.58 -22.58 6.36
C PRO A 101 4.06 -21.47 5.44
N LEU A 102 2.81 -21.01 5.61
CA LEU A 102 2.24 -19.90 4.85
C LEU A 102 2.45 -18.54 5.53
N ASN A 103 2.89 -18.51 6.80
CA ASN A 103 3.18 -17.27 7.51
C ASN A 103 4.59 -16.78 7.19
N VAL A 104 4.76 -16.17 6.03
CA VAL A 104 6.02 -15.62 5.54
C VAL A 104 6.00 -14.10 5.61
N GLN A 105 6.97 -13.50 6.30
CA GLN A 105 7.02 -12.06 6.58
C GLN A 105 8.36 -11.44 6.13
N PRO A 106 8.37 -10.16 5.74
CA PRO A 106 9.60 -9.44 5.44
C PRO A 106 10.43 -9.20 6.70
N CYS A 107 11.73 -9.42 6.60
CA CYS A 107 12.70 -9.06 7.62
C CYS A 107 13.18 -7.64 7.40
N PHE A 108 13.15 -6.83 8.46
CA PHE A 108 13.69 -5.49 8.49
C PHE A 108 14.97 -5.48 9.31
N ASP A 109 16.08 -5.16 8.67
CA ASP A 109 17.33 -4.82 9.34
C ASP A 109 17.41 -3.31 9.56
N ARG A 110 18.47 -2.87 10.26
CA ARG A 110 18.73 -1.45 10.53
C ARG A 110 18.72 -0.61 9.26
N ASP A 111 19.45 -1.05 8.23
CA ASP A 111 19.61 -0.30 6.98
C ASP A 111 18.26 -0.12 6.25
N LEU A 112 17.41 -1.16 6.24
CA LEU A 112 16.09 -1.09 5.63
C LEU A 112 15.15 -0.18 6.43
N LEU A 113 15.20 -0.22 7.77
CA LEU A 113 14.41 0.68 8.63
C LEU A 113 14.79 2.15 8.41
N GLU A 114 16.08 2.45 8.35
CA GLU A 114 16.56 3.80 8.06
C GLU A 114 16.12 4.24 6.67
N ARG A 115 16.21 3.35 5.67
CA ARG A 115 15.75 3.63 4.29
C ARG A 115 14.26 3.93 4.21
N VAL A 116 13.42 3.25 4.99
CA VAL A 116 11.97 3.52 5.03
C VAL A 116 11.61 4.73 5.92
N GLY A 117 12.61 5.40 6.50
CA GLY A 117 12.42 6.62 7.30
C GLY A 117 11.96 6.36 8.73
N VAL A 118 12.20 5.17 9.28
CA VAL A 118 11.93 4.88 10.70
C VAL A 118 12.95 5.60 11.57
N ASP A 119 12.44 6.40 12.49
CA ASP A 119 13.25 7.05 13.53
C ASP A 119 13.64 6.04 14.60
N LEU A 120 14.85 5.46 14.47
CA LEU A 120 15.35 4.43 15.38
C LEU A 120 15.44 4.90 16.84
N THR A 121 15.51 6.20 17.10
CA THR A 121 15.57 6.76 18.47
C THR A 121 14.26 6.59 19.24
N LYS A 122 13.16 6.30 18.54
CA LYS A 122 11.84 6.06 19.12
C LYS A 122 11.52 4.59 19.33
N LEU A 123 12.44 3.69 18.98
CA LEU A 123 12.26 2.26 19.23
C LEU A 123 12.38 1.96 20.72
N SER A 124 11.64 0.96 21.19
CA SER A 124 11.80 0.47 22.54
C SER A 124 13.18 -0.17 22.72
N PRO A 125 13.69 -0.30 23.95
CA PRO A 125 14.94 -1.00 24.21
C PRO A 125 14.93 -2.44 23.65
N GLU A 126 13.80 -3.13 23.75
CA GLU A 126 13.63 -4.50 23.26
C GLU A 126 13.70 -4.54 21.73
N ALA A 127 13.02 -3.62 21.03
CA ALA A 127 13.07 -3.54 19.57
C ALA A 127 14.47 -3.16 19.07
N THR A 128 15.14 -2.24 19.77
CA THR A 128 16.50 -1.81 19.43
C THR A 128 17.51 -2.95 19.57
N ALA A 129 17.31 -3.87 20.54
CA ALA A 129 18.16 -5.03 20.74
C ALA A 129 18.01 -6.11 19.65
N LEU A 130 16.99 -6.02 18.78
CA LEU A 130 16.75 -6.93 17.66
C LEU A 130 17.34 -6.43 16.33
N LEU A 131 17.92 -5.21 16.31
CA LEU A 131 18.55 -4.60 15.14
C LEU A 131 20.06 -4.85 15.09
#